data_AF-A0A958IUK7-F1
#
_entry.id   AF-A0A958IUK7-F1
#
_cell.length_a   1.000
_cell.length_b   1.000
_cell.length_c   1.000
_cell.angle_alpha   90.00
_cell.angle_beta   90.00
_cell.angle_gamma   90.00
#
_symmetry.space_group_name_H-M   'P 1'
#
loop_
_entity.id
_entity.type
_entity.pdbx_description
1 polymer ?
#
loop_
_entity_poly.entity_id
_entity_poly.type
_entity_poly.pdbx_seq_one_letter_code
_entity_poly.pdbx_strand_id
1 'polypeptide(L)'
;MKDGFHRPVLEEQAVQYLIVHPEGIYVDCTVGGGGHSLAILQSTTPRAFLVGLDADPEAIEHAGQVLAAYPNKLLRQIFYDQLELVLYESGRYPVSGVLYDLGISSHQIDETRRGFSFQGDGPLDMRFDPRQQQGAAEILNGYDRKELERVIREYGEERHWRAIARDIVARRQLQPFHNARDLSEVVRQVVGERFLNKSLARVWQALRIEVNQELARLTRSLEAAFAMLEQG
;
A
#
# COMPACT_ATOMS: atom_id res chain seq x y z
N MET A 1 13.40 26.39 -10.09
CA MET A 1 13.18 24.94 -10.29
C MET A 1 12.70 24.41 -8.96
N LYS A 2 11.51 23.82 -8.89
CA LYS A 2 11.04 23.14 -7.68
C LYS A 2 11.74 21.78 -7.67
N ASP A 3 12.70 21.58 -6.78
CA ASP A 3 13.27 20.25 -6.55
C ASP A 3 12.15 19.35 -6.02
N GLY A 4 11.57 18.56 -6.92
CA GLY A 4 10.38 17.74 -6.71
C GLY A 4 10.65 16.41 -6.03
N PHE A 5 11.59 16.37 -5.07
CA PHE A 5 11.83 15.16 -4.29
C PHE A 5 10.80 15.08 -3.16
N HIS A 6 9.92 14.10 -3.24
CA HIS A 6 8.95 13.79 -2.20
C HIS A 6 9.70 13.48 -0.90
N ARG A 7 9.53 14.34 0.11
CA ARG A 7 10.09 14.11 1.44
C ARG A 7 9.20 13.14 2.21
N PRO A 8 9.71 12.03 2.76
CA PRO A 8 8.88 11.05 3.46
C PRO A 8 8.13 11.63 4.65
N VAL A 9 6.96 11.06 4.95
CA VAL A 9 6.16 11.49 6.10
C VAL A 9 6.90 11.12 7.39
N LEU A 10 7.08 12.10 8.28
CA LEU A 10 7.77 11.94 9.57
C LEU A 10 9.17 11.32 9.45
N GLU A 11 9.88 11.59 8.35
CA GLU A 11 11.20 11.01 8.03
C GLU A 11 12.17 11.04 9.22
N GLU A 12 12.40 12.22 9.80
CA GLU A 12 13.36 12.42 10.90
C GLU A 12 12.95 11.64 12.16
N GLN A 13 11.67 11.71 12.54
CA GLN A 13 11.15 11.02 13.71
C GLN A 13 11.19 9.50 13.53
N ALA A 14 10.77 9.01 12.37
CA ALA A 14 10.74 7.59 12.06
C ALA A 14 12.14 6.98 12.18
N VAL A 15 13.15 7.63 11.59
CA VAL A 15 14.55 7.18 11.68
C VAL A 15 15.07 7.27 13.11
N GLN A 16 14.76 8.34 13.83
CA GLN A 16 15.21 8.54 15.21
C GLN A 16 14.70 7.46 16.16
N TYR A 17 13.44 7.04 16.03
CA TYR A 17 12.87 5.98 16.87
C TYR A 17 13.27 4.57 16.42
N LEU A 18 13.58 4.39 15.14
CA LEU A 18 13.93 3.10 14.56
C LEU A 18 15.38 2.69 14.85
N ILE A 19 16.32 3.63 14.71
CA ILE A 19 17.75 3.31 14.81
C ILE A 19 18.16 3.16 16.27
N VAL A 20 18.22 1.90 16.72
CA VAL A 20 18.70 1.52 18.05
C VAL A 20 20.23 1.35 18.10
N HIS A 21 20.86 0.94 16.98
CA HIS A 21 22.33 0.92 16.83
C HIS A 21 22.77 1.08 15.37
N PRO A 22 23.89 1.77 15.11
CA PRO A 22 24.24 2.22 13.75
C PRO A 22 24.82 1.12 12.84
N GLU A 23 25.02 -0.11 13.33
CA GLU A 23 25.49 -1.27 12.55
C GLU A 23 24.40 -2.36 12.37
N GLY A 24 23.13 -2.01 12.65
CA GLY A 24 22.03 -2.99 12.70
C GLY A 24 21.48 -3.45 11.35
N ILE A 25 20.59 -4.44 11.45
CA ILE A 25 19.79 -4.93 10.33
C ILE A 25 18.42 -4.27 10.43
N TYR A 26 18.06 -3.48 9.44
CA TYR A 26 16.79 -2.75 9.40
C TYR A 26 15.92 -3.27 8.27
N VAL A 27 14.62 -3.37 8.54
CA VAL A 27 13.63 -3.77 7.54
C VAL A 27 12.72 -2.58 7.25
N ASP A 28 12.61 -2.21 5.98
CA ASP A 28 11.59 -1.30 5.48
C ASP A 28 10.54 -2.13 4.74
N CYS A 29 9.39 -2.36 5.38
CA CYS A 29 8.32 -3.22 4.86
C CYS A 29 7.50 -2.57 3.75
N THR A 30 7.75 -1.29 3.44
CA THR A 30 6.99 -0.49 2.48
C THR A 30 7.95 0.46 1.78
N VAL A 31 8.98 -0.08 1.14
CA VAL A 31 10.11 0.75 0.67
C VAL A 31 9.66 1.86 -0.26
N GLY A 32 8.61 1.64 -1.07
CA GLY A 32 8.01 2.67 -1.90
C GLY A 32 9.06 3.38 -2.77
N GLY A 33 9.12 4.70 -2.67
CA GLY A 33 10.10 5.52 -3.37
C GLY A 33 11.54 5.46 -2.80
N GLY A 34 11.79 4.66 -1.76
CA GLY A 34 13.10 4.49 -1.12
C GLY A 34 13.51 5.62 -0.17
N GLY A 35 12.61 6.56 0.15
CA GLY A 35 12.94 7.74 0.93
C GLY A 35 13.28 7.45 2.40
N HIS A 36 12.45 6.69 3.13
CA HIS A 36 12.80 6.28 4.50
C HIS A 36 14.00 5.35 4.52
N SER A 37 14.05 4.37 3.61
CA SER A 37 15.22 3.51 3.40
C SER A 37 16.53 4.28 3.20
N LEU A 38 16.51 5.37 2.41
CA LEU A 38 17.67 6.24 2.23
C LEU A 38 18.04 6.93 3.54
N ALA A 39 17.06 7.47 4.26
CA ALA A 39 17.28 8.16 5.53
C ALA A 39 17.85 7.21 6.62
N ILE A 40 17.41 5.95 6.65
CA ILE A 40 17.99 4.88 7.48
C ILE A 40 19.47 4.68 7.14
N LEU A 41 19.76 4.50 5.84
CA LEU A 41 21.13 4.24 5.36
C LEU A 41 22.06 5.44 5.54
N GLN A 42 21.54 6.67 5.51
CA GLN A 42 22.29 7.89 5.80
C GLN A 42 22.60 8.07 7.30
N SER A 43 21.75 7.50 8.16
CA SER A 43 21.85 7.62 9.62
C SER A 43 22.52 6.41 10.27
N THR A 44 23.03 5.48 9.46
CA THR A 44 23.76 4.27 9.90
C THR A 44 25.18 4.24 9.35
N THR A 45 26.00 3.29 9.81
CA THR A 45 27.34 3.07 9.26
C THR A 45 27.27 2.18 8.01
N PRO A 46 28.33 2.12 7.19
CA PRO A 46 28.41 1.16 6.08
C PRO A 46 28.32 -0.31 6.49
N ARG A 47 28.35 -0.66 7.78
CA ARG A 47 28.17 -2.04 8.26
C ARG A 47 26.70 -2.43 8.48
N ALA A 48 25.80 -1.46 8.57
CA ALA A 48 24.38 -1.75 8.65
C ALA A 48 23.89 -2.43 7.37
N PHE A 49 22.78 -3.16 7.49
CA PHE A 49 22.14 -3.85 6.38
C PHE A 49 20.67 -3.47 6.29
N LEU A 50 20.21 -3.12 5.09
CA LEU A 50 18.81 -2.80 4.84
C LEU A 50 18.12 -3.94 4.07
N VAL A 51 16.95 -4.38 4.55
CA VAL A 51 16.02 -5.23 3.79
C VAL A 51 14.81 -4.37 3.42
N GLY A 52 14.61 -4.10 2.14
CA GLY A 52 13.47 -3.33 1.63
C GLY A 52 12.46 -4.24 0.91
N LEU A 53 11.19 -4.17 1.31
CA LEU A 53 10.08 -4.95 0.76
C LEU A 53 9.04 -4.01 0.17
N ASP A 54 8.51 -4.35 -1.00
CA ASP A 54 7.32 -3.72 -1.57
C ASP A 54 6.63 -4.71 -2.51
N ALA A 55 5.31 -4.67 -2.57
CA ALA A 55 4.54 -5.51 -3.49
C ALA A 55 4.58 -4.95 -4.93
N ASP A 56 4.80 -3.64 -5.07
CA ASP A 56 4.81 -2.93 -6.33
C ASP A 56 6.18 -3.03 -7.03
N PRO A 57 6.27 -3.63 -8.23
CA PRO A 57 7.54 -3.76 -8.93
C PRO A 57 8.14 -2.40 -9.31
N GLU A 58 7.33 -1.39 -9.59
CA GLU A 58 7.80 -0.04 -9.94
C GLU A 58 8.47 0.64 -8.74
N ALA A 59 7.93 0.43 -7.53
CA ALA A 59 8.54 0.92 -6.29
C ALA A 59 9.91 0.27 -6.05
N ILE A 60 10.02 -1.05 -6.23
CA ILE A 60 11.30 -1.77 -6.11
C ILE A 60 12.34 -1.26 -7.10
N GLU A 61 11.95 -1.03 -8.36
CA GLU A 61 12.85 -0.49 -9.38
C GLU A 61 13.34 0.91 -8.98
N HIS A 62 12.42 1.80 -8.59
CA HIS A 62 12.76 3.17 -8.19
C HIS A 62 13.65 3.20 -6.94
N ALA A 63 13.30 2.43 -5.91
CA ALA A 63 14.12 2.28 -4.70
C ALA A 63 15.53 1.76 -5.04
N GLY A 64 15.65 0.84 -6.01
CA GLY A 64 16.94 0.37 -6.50
C GLY A 64 17.82 1.48 -7.06
N GLN A 65 17.21 2.44 -7.80
CA GLN A 65 17.90 3.61 -8.34
C GLN A 65 18.29 4.59 -7.23
N VAL A 66 17.36 4.93 -6.33
CA VAL A 66 17.59 5.86 -5.21
C VAL A 66 18.70 5.37 -4.28
N LEU A 67 18.72 4.06 -4.01
CA LEU A 67 19.66 3.44 -3.08
C LEU A 67 20.93 2.91 -3.75
N ALA A 68 21.19 3.25 -5.01
CA ALA A 68 22.29 2.67 -5.80
C ALA A 68 23.67 2.79 -5.13
N ALA A 69 23.91 3.88 -4.39
CA ALA A 69 25.18 4.14 -3.68
C ALA A 69 25.42 3.22 -2.46
N TYR A 70 24.41 2.47 -1.99
CA TYR A 70 24.49 1.65 -0.79
C TYR A 70 24.54 0.16 -1.13
N PRO A 71 25.67 -0.53 -1.00
CA PRO A 71 25.80 -1.92 -1.42
C PRO A 71 25.14 -2.91 -0.44
N ASN A 72 25.04 -2.57 0.85
CA ASN A 72 24.53 -3.45 1.91
C ASN A 72 23.01 -3.36 2.02
N LYS A 73 22.35 -3.78 0.94
CA LYS A 73 20.89 -3.83 0.86
C LYS A 73 20.38 -5.06 0.12
N LEU A 74 19.16 -5.48 0.46
CA LEU A 74 18.37 -6.43 -0.28
C LEU A 74 17.01 -5.81 -0.55
N LEU A 75 16.63 -5.65 -1.83
CA LEU A 75 15.30 -5.21 -2.23
C LEU A 75 14.52 -6.39 -2.82
N ARG A 76 13.28 -6.59 -2.39
CA ARG A 76 12.46 -7.73 -2.81
C ARG A 76 11.03 -7.30 -3.15
N GLN A 77 10.58 -7.66 -4.35
CA GLN A 77 9.18 -7.51 -4.74
C GLN A 77 8.31 -8.58 -4.06
N ILE A 78 7.76 -8.25 -2.90
CA ILE A 78 6.93 -9.13 -2.08
C ILE A 78 6.09 -8.32 -1.10
N PHE A 79 4.94 -8.85 -0.71
CA PHE A 79 4.17 -8.27 0.40
C PHE A 79 4.92 -8.42 1.72
N TYR A 80 4.78 -7.42 2.58
CA TYR A 80 5.44 -7.38 3.88
C TYR A 80 5.05 -8.53 4.82
N ASP A 81 3.88 -9.15 4.66
CA ASP A 81 3.47 -10.32 5.47
C ASP A 81 4.29 -11.59 5.17
N GLN A 82 5.24 -11.50 4.25
CA GLN A 82 6.25 -12.51 3.95
C GLN A 82 7.65 -12.11 4.43
N LEU A 83 7.79 -11.11 5.32
CA LEU A 83 9.10 -10.63 5.76
C LEU A 83 9.96 -11.76 6.35
N GLU A 84 9.36 -12.67 7.12
CA GLU A 84 10.04 -13.79 7.79
C GLU A 84 10.74 -14.69 6.77
N LEU A 85 10.07 -15.01 5.66
CA LEU A 85 10.64 -15.77 4.57
C LEU A 85 11.90 -15.09 4.02
N VAL A 86 11.82 -13.78 3.74
CA VAL A 86 12.95 -13.02 3.18
C VAL A 86 14.12 -12.95 4.16
N LEU A 87 13.84 -12.74 5.46
CA LEU A 87 14.87 -12.69 6.49
C LEU A 87 15.57 -14.04 6.67
N TYR A 88 14.81 -15.15 6.69
CA TYR A 88 15.38 -16.49 6.76
C TYR A 88 16.21 -16.85 5.52
N GLU A 89 15.68 -16.63 4.32
CA GLU A 89 16.38 -16.94 3.06
C GLU A 89 17.69 -16.15 2.93
N SER A 90 17.71 -14.90 3.42
CA SER A 90 18.89 -14.04 3.37
C SER A 90 19.87 -14.24 4.52
N GLY A 91 19.49 -14.99 5.57
CA GLY A 91 20.25 -15.12 6.80
C GLY A 91 20.36 -13.81 7.58
N ARG A 92 19.41 -12.88 7.41
CA ARG A 92 19.40 -11.54 8.02
C ARG A 92 18.39 -11.48 9.16
N TYR A 93 18.62 -12.27 10.19
CA TYR A 93 17.84 -12.26 11.42
C TYR A 93 18.76 -12.60 12.61
N PRO A 94 18.43 -12.15 13.83
CA PRO A 94 17.35 -11.21 14.17
C PRO A 94 17.59 -9.81 13.58
N VAL A 95 16.57 -8.94 13.62
CA VAL A 95 16.62 -7.58 13.06
C VAL A 95 16.55 -6.53 14.17
N SER A 96 17.22 -5.41 13.96
CA SER A 96 17.34 -4.31 14.92
C SER A 96 16.14 -3.37 14.88
N GLY A 97 15.42 -3.30 13.76
CA GLY A 97 14.23 -2.47 13.62
C GLY A 97 13.42 -2.78 12.37
N VAL A 98 12.11 -2.60 12.46
CA VAL A 98 11.17 -2.80 11.34
C VAL A 98 10.32 -1.54 11.19
N LEU A 99 10.26 -1.00 9.97
CA LEU A 99 9.47 0.18 9.60
C LEU A 99 8.29 -0.20 8.71
N TYR A 100 7.14 0.41 8.99
CA TYR A 100 5.95 0.37 8.14
C TYR A 100 5.47 1.81 7.87
N ASP A 101 5.57 2.26 6.62
CA ASP A 101 4.91 3.48 6.11
C ASP A 101 3.65 3.07 5.34
N LEU A 102 2.55 2.94 6.07
CA LEU A 102 1.31 2.39 5.52
C LEU A 102 0.55 3.43 4.71
N GLY A 103 0.25 3.09 3.47
CA GLY A 103 -0.54 3.94 2.59
C GLY A 103 -0.30 3.62 1.13
N ILE A 104 -0.53 4.63 0.30
CA ILE A 104 -0.16 4.62 -1.11
C ILE A 104 0.77 5.79 -1.37
N SER A 105 1.74 5.59 -2.27
CA SER A 105 2.65 6.65 -2.66
C SER A 105 1.94 7.66 -3.56
N SER A 106 2.45 8.90 -3.62
CA SER A 106 1.97 9.90 -4.57
C SER A 106 2.10 9.40 -6.02
N HIS A 107 3.17 8.67 -6.33
CA HIS A 107 3.38 8.05 -7.64
C HIS A 107 2.21 7.14 -8.03
N GLN A 108 1.75 6.28 -7.10
CA GLN A 108 0.61 5.39 -7.35
C GLN A 108 -0.72 6.15 -7.55
N ILE A 109 -0.89 7.32 -6.92
CA ILE A 109 -2.07 8.18 -7.12
C ILE A 109 -2.02 8.88 -8.47
N ASP A 110 -0.84 9.40 -8.84
CA ASP A 110 -0.62 10.15 -10.07
C ASP A 110 -0.66 9.24 -11.32
N GLU A 111 -0.25 7.98 -11.17
CA GLU A 111 -0.32 6.93 -12.19
C GLU A 111 -1.76 6.46 -12.43
N THR A 112 -2.47 7.18 -13.31
CA THR A 112 -3.88 6.89 -13.63
C THR A 112 -4.11 5.47 -14.18
N ARG A 113 -3.08 4.81 -14.72
CA ARG A 113 -3.15 3.43 -15.24
C ARG A 113 -3.37 2.35 -14.18
N ARG A 114 -3.10 2.63 -12.90
CA ARG A 114 -3.22 1.65 -11.81
C ARG A 114 -4.55 1.72 -11.06
N GLY A 115 -5.36 2.75 -11.32
CA GLY A 115 -6.73 2.84 -10.78
C GLY A 115 -6.84 3.27 -9.32
N PHE A 116 -5.76 3.73 -8.68
CA PHE A 116 -5.79 4.20 -7.28
C PHE A 116 -6.46 5.57 -7.10
N SER A 117 -6.61 6.35 -8.18
CA SER A 117 -7.26 7.66 -8.15
C SER A 117 -8.69 7.60 -8.72
N PHE A 118 -9.62 8.30 -8.07
CA PHE A 118 -10.99 8.51 -8.55
C PHE A 118 -11.13 9.74 -9.47
N GLN A 119 -10.06 10.50 -9.68
CA GLN A 119 -10.10 11.74 -10.48
C GLN A 119 -9.92 11.49 -11.99
N GLY A 120 -9.49 10.28 -12.38
CA GLY A 120 -9.29 9.88 -13.76
C GLY A 120 -10.35 8.88 -14.26
N ASP A 121 -10.15 8.40 -15.49
CA ASP A 121 -10.94 7.36 -16.15
C ASP A 121 -10.14 6.08 -16.41
N GLY A 122 -9.06 5.88 -15.65
CA GLY A 122 -8.23 4.67 -15.70
C GLY A 122 -8.97 3.39 -15.28
N PRO A 123 -8.36 2.22 -15.53
CA PRO A 123 -8.97 0.93 -15.20
C PRO A 123 -9.17 0.78 -13.68
N LEU A 124 -10.22 0.06 -13.27
CA LEU A 124 -10.44 -0.32 -11.88
C LEU A 124 -9.56 -1.53 -11.50
N ASP A 125 -8.28 -1.27 -11.27
CA ASP A 125 -7.30 -2.30 -10.90
C ASP A 125 -7.02 -2.30 -9.38
N MET A 126 -6.32 -1.28 -8.88
CA MET A 126 -5.94 -1.10 -7.47
C MET A 126 -5.05 -2.20 -6.86
N ARG A 127 -4.49 -3.13 -7.64
CA ARG A 127 -3.52 -4.10 -7.12
C ARG A 127 -2.16 -3.44 -6.89
N PHE A 128 -1.56 -3.68 -5.74
CA PHE A 128 -0.15 -3.35 -5.49
C PHE A 128 0.76 -4.28 -6.28
N ASP A 129 0.47 -5.59 -6.26
CA ASP A 129 1.19 -6.57 -7.06
C ASP A 129 0.35 -6.96 -8.29
N PRO A 130 0.78 -6.62 -9.52
CA PRO A 130 0.05 -6.95 -10.74
C PRO A 130 -0.11 -8.46 -10.98
N ARG A 131 0.61 -9.32 -10.25
CA ARG A 131 0.48 -10.78 -10.28
C ARG A 131 -0.75 -11.30 -9.51
N GLN A 132 -1.38 -10.46 -8.68
CA GLN A 132 -2.62 -10.83 -7.99
C GLN A 132 -3.75 -11.10 -8.99
N GLN A 133 -4.60 -12.08 -8.70
CA GLN A 133 -5.67 -12.49 -9.62
C GLN A 133 -6.89 -11.57 -9.64
N GLN A 134 -7.20 -10.93 -8.50
CA GLN A 134 -8.41 -10.11 -8.36
C GLN A 134 -8.01 -8.64 -8.13
N GLY A 135 -8.49 -7.75 -9.00
CA GLY A 135 -8.48 -6.31 -8.81
C GLY A 135 -9.86 -5.78 -8.42
N ALA A 136 -9.99 -4.46 -8.39
CA ALA A 136 -11.21 -3.78 -7.98
C ALA A 136 -12.39 -4.07 -8.91
N ALA A 137 -12.16 -4.16 -10.22
CA ALA A 137 -13.20 -4.54 -11.18
C ALA A 137 -13.74 -5.95 -10.92
N GLU A 138 -12.88 -6.93 -10.65
CA GLU A 138 -13.29 -8.31 -10.34
C GLU A 138 -14.12 -8.37 -9.05
N ILE A 139 -13.73 -7.63 -8.02
CA ILE A 139 -14.51 -7.53 -6.77
C ILE A 139 -15.89 -6.93 -7.04
N LEU A 140 -15.95 -5.77 -7.70
CA LEU A 140 -17.21 -5.08 -7.97
C LEU A 140 -18.15 -5.89 -8.86
N ASN A 141 -17.62 -6.65 -9.81
CA ASN A 141 -18.42 -7.49 -10.70
C ASN A 141 -18.78 -8.86 -10.09
N GLY A 142 -17.97 -9.37 -9.16
CA GLY A 142 -18.10 -10.73 -8.63
C GLY A 142 -18.79 -10.85 -7.26
N TYR A 143 -18.49 -9.95 -6.31
CA TYR A 143 -18.95 -10.07 -4.91
C TYR A 143 -20.47 -9.96 -4.81
N ASP A 144 -21.10 -10.69 -3.91
CA ASP A 144 -22.51 -10.46 -3.60
C ASP A 144 -22.73 -9.11 -2.90
N ARG A 145 -24.00 -8.73 -2.75
CA ARG A 145 -24.35 -7.44 -2.12
C ARG A 145 -23.84 -7.35 -0.67
N LYS A 146 -23.93 -8.43 0.12
CA LYS A 146 -23.53 -8.43 1.53
C LYS A 146 -22.01 -8.30 1.67
N GLU A 147 -21.26 -8.94 0.78
CA GLU A 147 -19.81 -8.80 0.70
C GLU A 147 -19.41 -7.36 0.37
N LEU A 148 -20.04 -6.73 -0.64
CA LEU A 148 -19.80 -5.32 -0.96
C LEU A 148 -20.18 -4.37 0.19
N GLU A 149 -21.32 -4.64 0.83
CA GLU A 149 -21.76 -3.92 2.02
C GLU A 149 -20.73 -4.01 3.15
N ARG A 150 -20.17 -5.20 3.39
CA ARG A 150 -19.11 -5.44 4.39
C ARG A 150 -17.88 -4.61 4.06
N VAL A 151 -17.35 -4.72 2.83
CA VAL A 151 -16.14 -4.02 2.37
C VAL A 151 -16.27 -2.51 2.56
N ILE A 152 -17.33 -1.91 2.00
CA ILE A 152 -17.52 -0.45 2.01
C ILE A 152 -17.73 0.07 3.44
N ARG A 153 -18.41 -0.71 4.29
CA ARG A 153 -18.66 -0.35 5.68
C ARG A 153 -17.41 -0.47 6.54
N GLU A 154 -16.73 -1.61 6.50
CA GLU A 154 -15.65 -1.95 7.43
C GLU A 154 -14.34 -1.27 7.07
N TYR A 155 -14.02 -1.19 5.77
CA TYR A 155 -12.75 -0.63 5.32
C TYR A 155 -12.86 0.82 4.86
N GLY A 156 -14.04 1.25 4.41
CA GLY A 156 -14.28 2.64 4.00
C GLY A 156 -14.91 3.52 5.08
N GLU A 157 -15.52 2.92 6.11
CA GLU A 157 -16.32 3.64 7.11
C GLU A 157 -17.35 4.60 6.46
N GLU A 158 -17.86 4.23 5.27
CA GLU A 158 -18.75 5.09 4.49
C GLU A 158 -20.19 4.95 4.95
N ARG A 159 -20.85 6.06 5.29
CA ARG A 159 -22.20 6.07 5.87
C ARG A 159 -23.26 5.49 4.94
N HIS A 160 -23.11 5.70 3.64
CA HIS A 160 -24.08 5.24 2.63
C HIS A 160 -23.78 3.85 2.08
N TRP A 161 -22.95 3.05 2.77
CA TRP A 161 -22.50 1.72 2.34
C TRP A 161 -23.60 0.81 1.78
N ARG A 162 -24.78 0.77 2.42
CA ARG A 162 -25.94 -0.02 1.94
C ARG A 162 -26.45 0.41 0.58
N ALA A 163 -26.58 1.72 0.38
CA ALA A 163 -27.11 2.28 -0.86
C ALA A 163 -26.07 2.16 -1.99
N ILE A 164 -24.80 2.44 -1.71
CA ILE A 164 -23.70 2.28 -2.67
C ILE A 164 -23.59 0.82 -3.12
N ALA A 165 -23.56 -0.15 -2.20
CA ALA A 165 -23.49 -1.57 -2.54
C ALA A 165 -24.71 -2.05 -3.35
N ARG A 166 -25.92 -1.61 -2.98
CA ARG A 166 -27.14 -1.89 -3.75
C ARG A 166 -27.02 -1.37 -5.18
N ASP A 167 -26.57 -0.14 -5.36
CA ASP A 167 -26.52 0.51 -6.67
C ASP A 167 -25.36 -0.02 -7.53
N ILE A 168 -24.25 -0.47 -6.93
CA ILE A 168 -23.21 -1.25 -7.61
C ILE A 168 -23.81 -2.54 -8.18
N VAL A 169 -24.51 -3.33 -7.37
CA VAL A 169 -25.11 -4.60 -7.81
C VAL A 169 -26.16 -4.37 -8.89
N ALA A 170 -26.98 -3.32 -8.79
CA ALA A 170 -27.95 -2.97 -9.81
C ALA A 170 -27.27 -2.53 -11.12
N ARG A 171 -26.28 -1.64 -11.05
CA ARG A 171 -25.53 -1.15 -12.22
C ARG A 171 -24.83 -2.31 -12.95
N ARG A 172 -24.13 -3.20 -12.25
CA ARG A 172 -23.38 -4.27 -12.93
C ARG A 172 -24.24 -5.23 -13.77
N GLN A 173 -25.55 -5.33 -13.49
CA GLN A 173 -26.48 -6.13 -14.32
C GLN A 173 -26.73 -5.50 -15.69
N LEU A 174 -26.60 -4.17 -15.79
CA LEU A 174 -26.82 -3.43 -17.04
C LEU A 174 -25.53 -3.33 -17.84
N GLN A 175 -24.42 -3.06 -17.16
CA GLN A 175 -23.10 -2.93 -17.75
C GLN A 175 -22.08 -3.30 -16.66
N PRO A 176 -21.04 -4.09 -16.95
CA PRO A 176 -19.97 -4.35 -15.97
C PRO A 176 -19.15 -3.10 -15.62
N PHE A 177 -18.44 -3.14 -14.50
CA PHE A 177 -17.45 -2.11 -14.13
C PHE A 177 -16.12 -2.38 -14.82
N HIS A 178 -15.54 -1.35 -15.44
CA HIS A 178 -14.24 -1.43 -16.10
C HIS A 178 -13.28 -0.32 -15.64
N ASN A 179 -13.80 0.89 -15.38
CA ASN A 179 -12.98 2.07 -15.13
C ASN A 179 -13.47 2.91 -13.95
N ALA A 180 -12.62 3.81 -13.46
CA ALA A 180 -12.88 4.65 -12.29
C ALA A 180 -14.14 5.54 -12.43
N ARG A 181 -14.50 5.93 -13.67
CA ARG A 181 -15.71 6.72 -13.94
C ARG A 181 -16.97 5.91 -13.67
N ASP A 182 -17.00 4.63 -14.07
CA ASP A 182 -18.16 3.75 -13.84
C ASP A 182 -18.55 3.72 -12.35
N LEU A 183 -17.55 3.56 -11.47
CA LEU A 183 -17.77 3.53 -10.02
C LEU A 183 -18.10 4.92 -9.45
N SER A 184 -17.43 5.96 -9.94
CA SER A 184 -17.65 7.33 -9.47
C SER A 184 -19.07 7.80 -9.73
N GLU A 185 -19.66 7.43 -10.86
CA GLU A 185 -21.04 7.77 -11.23
C GLU A 185 -22.05 7.13 -10.26
N VAL A 186 -21.83 5.86 -9.88
CA VAL A 186 -22.70 5.18 -8.90
C VAL A 186 -22.63 5.86 -7.54
N VAL A 187 -21.42 6.19 -7.06
CA VAL A 187 -21.28 6.92 -5.80
C VAL A 187 -21.95 8.30 -5.88
N ARG A 188 -21.78 9.03 -6.99
CA ARG A 188 -22.42 10.35 -7.22
C ARG A 188 -23.95 10.30 -7.20
N GLN A 189 -24.57 9.20 -7.62
CA GLN A 189 -26.03 9.05 -7.55
C GLN A 189 -26.55 8.87 -6.12
N VAL A 190 -25.71 8.35 -5.21
CA VAL A 190 -26.09 8.07 -3.83
C VAL A 190 -25.83 9.26 -2.90
N VAL A 191 -24.73 9.99 -3.12
CA VAL A 191 -24.29 11.08 -2.23
C VAL A 191 -24.34 12.43 -2.92
N GLY A 192 -24.84 13.45 -2.22
CA GLY A 192 -24.86 14.83 -2.73
C GLY A 192 -23.46 15.41 -2.94
N GLU A 193 -23.33 16.34 -3.89
CA GLU A 193 -22.06 16.89 -4.39
C GLU A 193 -21.13 17.37 -3.26
N ARG A 194 -21.68 17.96 -2.19
CA ARG A 194 -20.93 18.42 -1.02
C ARG A 194 -20.08 17.33 -0.35
N PHE A 195 -20.53 16.07 -0.37
CA PHE A 195 -19.89 14.95 0.31
C PHE A 195 -19.26 13.94 -0.66
N LEU A 196 -19.30 14.23 -1.96
CA LEU A 196 -18.90 13.30 -3.00
C LEU A 196 -17.44 12.87 -2.87
N ASN A 197 -16.50 13.83 -2.86
CA ASN A 197 -15.06 13.52 -2.78
C ASN A 197 -14.70 12.71 -1.53
N LYS A 198 -15.35 13.00 -0.40
CA LYS A 198 -15.14 12.23 0.84
C LYS A 198 -15.65 10.79 0.70
N SER A 199 -16.79 10.59 0.05
CA SER A 199 -17.38 9.27 -0.16
C SER A 199 -16.58 8.47 -1.19
N LEU A 200 -16.12 9.11 -2.28
CA LEU A 200 -15.23 8.48 -3.26
C LEU A 200 -13.93 8.02 -2.61
N ALA A 201 -13.26 8.88 -1.84
CA ALA A 201 -12.04 8.52 -1.14
C ALA A 201 -12.22 7.29 -0.24
N ARG A 202 -13.35 7.21 0.48
CA ARG A 202 -13.69 6.08 1.35
C ARG A 202 -14.00 4.79 0.59
N VAL A 203 -14.73 4.88 -0.52
CA VAL A 203 -15.03 3.72 -1.36
C VAL A 203 -13.75 3.19 -2.02
N TRP A 204 -12.89 4.08 -2.52
CA TRP A 204 -11.59 3.69 -3.07
C TRP A 204 -10.69 3.07 -2.02
N GLN A 205 -10.61 3.67 -0.83
CA GLN A 205 -9.89 3.10 0.31
C GLN A 205 -10.42 1.69 0.64
N ALA A 206 -11.74 1.51 0.69
CA ALA A 206 -12.34 0.22 1.01
C ALA A 206 -11.96 -0.86 0.00
N LEU A 207 -12.06 -0.54 -1.30
CA LEU A 207 -11.70 -1.46 -2.37
C LEU A 207 -10.20 -1.75 -2.37
N ARG A 208 -9.35 -0.74 -2.18
CA ARG A 208 -7.90 -0.91 -2.10
C ARG A 208 -7.50 -1.87 -0.97
N ILE A 209 -8.09 -1.68 0.21
CA ILE A 209 -7.86 -2.54 1.38
C ILE A 209 -8.30 -3.97 1.08
N GLU A 210 -9.45 -4.18 0.44
CA GLU A 210 -9.93 -5.52 0.08
C GLU A 210 -9.06 -6.17 -1.01
N VAL A 211 -8.73 -5.46 -2.08
CA VAL A 211 -7.87 -5.96 -3.18
C VAL A 211 -6.53 -6.46 -2.64
N ASN A 212 -5.90 -5.66 -1.77
CA ASN A 212 -4.55 -5.93 -1.29
C ASN A 212 -4.52 -6.66 0.04
N GLN A 213 -5.68 -6.91 0.64
CA GLN A 213 -5.84 -7.54 1.96
C GLN A 213 -5.02 -6.80 3.04
N GLU A 214 -4.94 -5.47 2.96
CA GLU A 214 -3.97 -4.64 3.70
C GLU A 214 -4.00 -4.92 5.22
N LEU A 215 -5.18 -4.89 5.84
CA LEU A 215 -5.31 -5.09 7.29
C LEU A 215 -4.96 -6.53 7.72
N ALA A 216 -5.37 -7.52 6.94
CA ALA A 216 -5.09 -8.92 7.24
C ALA A 216 -3.60 -9.23 7.10
N ARG A 217 -2.95 -8.68 6.07
CA ARG A 217 -1.49 -8.77 5.89
C ARG A 217 -0.77 -8.05 7.01
N LEU A 218 -1.19 -6.83 7.36
CA LEU A 218 -0.54 -6.05 8.41
C LEU A 218 -0.54 -6.79 9.74
N THR A 219 -1.67 -7.40 10.10
CA THR A 219 -1.80 -8.18 11.33
C THR A 219 -0.76 -9.30 11.39
N ARG A 220 -0.67 -10.14 10.34
CA ARG A 220 0.33 -11.22 10.25
C ARG A 220 1.76 -10.70 10.26
N SER A 221 2.00 -9.59 9.57
CA SER A 221 3.31 -8.97 9.46
C SER A 221 3.81 -8.41 10.79
N LEU A 222 2.94 -7.80 11.59
CA LEU A 222 3.29 -7.29 12.91
C LEU A 222 3.66 -8.41 13.87
N GLU A 223 2.91 -9.53 13.85
CA GLU A 223 3.23 -10.73 14.64
C GLU A 223 4.60 -11.30 14.25
N ALA A 224 4.86 -11.47 12.95
CA ALA A 224 6.13 -11.98 12.44
C ALA A 224 7.29 -11.01 12.74
N ALA A 225 7.11 -9.71 12.52
CA ALA A 225 8.12 -8.70 12.81
C ALA A 225 8.52 -8.70 14.29
N PHE A 226 7.55 -8.80 15.20
CA PHE A 226 7.82 -8.86 16.62
C PHE A 226 8.66 -10.09 17.01
N ALA A 227 8.43 -11.24 16.37
CA ALA A 227 9.21 -12.46 16.60
C ALA A 227 10.64 -12.38 16.02
N MET A 228 10.88 -11.52 15.03
CA MET A 228 12.18 -11.37 14.37
C MET A 228 13.08 -10.29 15.00
N LEU A 229 12.52 -9.43 15.86
CA LEU A 229 13.28 -8.36 16.51
C LEU A 229 14.31 -8.93 17.50
N GLU A 230 15.47 -8.28 17.53
CA GLU A 230 16.45 -8.47 18.60
C GLU A 230 15.86 -8.10 19.96
N GLN A 231 16.40 -8.70 21.02
CA GLN A 231 16.02 -8.34 22.39
C GLN A 231 16.55 -6.94 22.70
N GLY A 232 15.64 -5.97 22.84
CA GLY A 232 15.94 -4.55 23.09
C GLY A 232 14.83 -3.86 23.84
#